data_AF-A0A7W9Z0F8-F1
#
_entry.id   AF-A0A7W9Z0F8-F1
#
_cell.length_a   1.000
_cell.length_b   1.000
_cell.length_c   1.000
_cell.angle_alpha   90.00
_cell.angle_beta   90.00
_cell.angle_gamma   90.00
#
_symmetry.space_group_name_H-M   'P 1'
#
loop_
_entity.id
_entity.type
_entity.pdbx_description
1 polymer ?
#
loop_
_entity_poly.entity_id
_entity_poly.type
_entity_poly.pdbx_seq_one_letter_code
_entity_poly.pdbx_strand_id
1 'polypeptide(L)'
;MAIFASSPANAQECDAAGSVGTGGSAAAGGASASTLGTAGACVTDDGTTASIASGGSAAAADGKAQSRTQINENPNQLKAQSRAQAMDKGTFSKSQTKTRVRDGELESRTRTMSHVPGQKPVMDRTETNVLLPD
;
A
#
# COMPACT_ATOMS: atom_id res chain seq x y z
N MET A 1 -36.19 24.61 8.65
CA MET A 1 -34.86 24.66 9.28
C MET A 1 -34.51 23.23 9.66
N ALA A 2 -33.67 22.55 8.88
CA ALA A 2 -33.32 21.15 9.12
C ALA A 2 -32.18 21.07 10.14
N ILE A 3 -32.40 20.31 11.21
CA ILE A 3 -31.43 20.11 12.28
C ILE A 3 -30.59 18.90 11.89
N PHE A 4 -29.35 19.13 11.46
CA PHE A 4 -28.40 18.03 11.22
C PHE A 4 -27.84 17.61 12.58
N ALA A 5 -28.32 16.48 13.10
CA ALA A 5 -27.70 15.84 14.26
C ALA A 5 -26.34 15.25 13.81
N SER A 6 -25.24 15.93 14.13
CA SER A 6 -23.91 15.34 14.01
C SER A 6 -23.71 14.41 15.21
N SER A 7 -23.99 13.12 15.03
CA SER A 7 -23.54 12.12 16.00
C SER A 7 -22.00 12.16 16.03
N PRO A 8 -21.37 12.32 17.21
CA PRO A 8 -19.92 12.20 17.31
C PRO A 8 -19.52 10.80 16.85
N ALA A 9 -18.52 10.72 15.95
CA ALA A 9 -17.90 9.45 15.61
C ALA A 9 -17.06 9.02 16.83
N ASN A 10 -17.59 8.12 17.65
CA ASN A 10 -16.79 7.46 18.68
C ASN A 10 -15.81 6.50 17.98
N ALA A 11 -14.52 6.62 18.26
CA ALA A 11 -13.58 5.56 17.91
C ALA A 11 -14.02 4.30 18.68
N GLN A 12 -14.15 3.15 18.00
CA GLN A 12 -14.35 1.89 18.71
C GLN A 12 -13.20 1.71 19.71
N GLU A 13 -13.54 1.38 20.95
CA GLU A 13 -12.56 0.94 21.92
C GLU A 13 -12.08 -0.45 21.48
N CYS A 14 -10.77 -0.58 21.27
CA CYS A 14 -10.15 -1.82 20.83
C CYS A 14 -9.38 -2.42 22.00
N ASP A 15 -9.55 -3.71 22.24
CA ASP A 15 -8.71 -4.47 23.19
C ASP A 15 -7.26 -4.49 22.69
N ALA A 16 -7.10 -4.59 21.37
CA ALA A 16 -5.82 -4.43 20.69
C ALA A 16 -6.01 -3.72 19.34
N ALA A 17 -5.09 -2.83 19.00
CA ALA A 17 -5.08 -2.16 17.71
C ALA A 17 -3.68 -2.02 17.16
N GLY A 18 -3.57 -2.01 15.84
CA GLY A 18 -2.29 -1.84 15.16
C GLY A 18 -2.46 -1.30 13.76
N SER A 19 -1.39 -0.70 13.27
CA SER A 19 -1.31 -0.21 11.91
C SER A 19 0.04 -0.52 11.30
N VAL A 20 0.04 -0.76 10.00
CA VAL A 20 1.25 -0.93 9.19
C VAL A 20 1.14 -0.09 7.96
N GLY A 21 2.29 0.35 7.46
CA GLY A 21 2.33 1.04 6.20
C GLY A 21 3.73 1.08 5.63
N THR A 22 3.81 0.89 4.33
CA THR A 22 5.04 1.11 3.58
C THR A 22 4.73 1.87 2.30
N GLY A 23 5.73 2.55 1.80
CA GLY A 23 5.69 3.22 0.53
C GLY A 23 7.07 3.29 -0.07
N GLY A 24 7.13 3.58 -1.35
CA GLY A 24 8.38 3.58 -2.06
C GLY A 24 8.24 4.18 -3.44
N SER A 25 9.31 4.88 -3.83
CA SER A 25 9.42 5.59 -5.09
C SER A 25 10.68 5.12 -5.83
N ALA A 26 10.59 5.06 -7.15
CA ALA A 26 11.72 4.90 -8.03
C ALA A 26 11.66 5.97 -9.12
N ALA A 27 12.80 6.55 -9.44
CA ALA A 27 12.96 7.48 -10.55
C ALA A 27 14.25 7.15 -11.31
N ALA A 28 14.18 7.21 -12.63
CA ALA A 28 15.31 7.02 -13.53
C ALA A 28 15.00 7.75 -14.84
N GLY A 29 15.89 8.66 -15.26
CA GLY A 29 15.68 9.48 -16.45
C GLY A 29 14.31 10.18 -16.41
N GLY A 30 13.55 10.06 -17.51
CA GLY A 30 12.19 10.59 -17.64
C GLY A 30 11.09 9.73 -17.02
N ALA A 31 11.40 8.64 -16.31
CA ALA A 31 10.43 7.68 -15.77
C ALA A 31 10.41 7.68 -14.23
N SER A 32 9.23 7.77 -13.63
CA SER A 32 9.02 7.73 -12.17
C SER A 32 7.83 6.84 -11.80
N ALA A 33 7.91 6.13 -10.67
CA ALA A 33 6.85 5.29 -10.16
C ALA A 33 6.87 5.23 -8.63
N SER A 34 5.71 5.43 -8.02
CA SER A 34 5.53 5.41 -6.57
C SER A 34 4.32 4.58 -6.20
N THR A 35 4.40 3.87 -5.07
CA THR A 35 3.27 3.17 -4.46
C THR A 35 3.35 3.30 -2.95
N LEU A 36 2.20 3.22 -2.31
CA LEU A 36 2.05 3.18 -0.86
C LEU A 36 0.88 2.27 -0.50
N GLY A 37 0.92 1.74 0.70
CA GLY A 37 -0.15 0.92 1.25
C GLY A 37 -0.10 0.96 2.76
N THR A 38 -1.29 1.09 3.36
CA THR A 38 -1.50 1.13 4.80
C THR A 38 -2.64 0.22 5.17
N ALA A 39 -2.53 -0.45 6.32
CA ALA A 39 -3.63 -1.18 6.90
C ALA A 39 -3.70 -0.91 8.40
N GLY A 40 -4.90 -1.03 8.94
CA GLY A 40 -5.16 -1.00 10.36
C GLY A 40 -6.13 -2.11 10.75
N ALA A 41 -5.98 -2.62 11.96
CA ALA A 41 -6.90 -3.57 12.54
C ALA A 41 -7.18 -3.20 14.01
N CYS A 42 -8.40 -3.50 14.43
CA CYS A 42 -8.92 -3.27 15.77
C CYS A 42 -9.64 -4.55 16.21
N VAL A 43 -9.15 -5.15 17.28
CA VAL A 43 -9.74 -6.31 17.95
C VAL A 43 -10.71 -5.81 19.00
N THR A 44 -11.90 -6.40 19.02
CA THR A 44 -12.97 -6.15 19.99
C THR A 44 -13.56 -7.48 20.45
N ASP A 45 -14.34 -7.48 21.52
CA ASP A 45 -15.09 -8.64 22.01
C ASP A 45 -15.97 -9.31 20.92
N ASP A 46 -16.48 -8.52 19.97
CA ASP A 46 -17.32 -9.00 18.86
C ASP A 46 -16.52 -9.47 17.62
N GLY A 47 -15.19 -9.35 17.64
CA GLY A 47 -14.27 -9.78 16.58
C GLY A 47 -13.29 -8.70 16.11
N THR A 48 -12.56 -9.00 15.04
CA THR A 48 -11.57 -8.07 14.46
C THR A 48 -12.14 -7.30 13.28
N THR A 49 -12.07 -5.97 13.34
CA THR A 49 -12.32 -5.09 12.19
C THR A 49 -11.01 -4.71 11.53
N ALA A 50 -11.01 -4.61 10.19
CA ALA A 50 -9.81 -4.29 9.42
C ALA A 50 -10.12 -3.22 8.36
N SER A 51 -9.13 -2.36 8.10
CA SER A 51 -9.17 -1.34 7.07
C SER A 51 -7.89 -1.38 6.25
N ILE A 52 -8.00 -1.10 4.95
CA ILE A 52 -6.85 -1.07 4.05
C ILE A 52 -6.99 0.08 3.04
N ALA A 53 -5.88 0.76 2.79
CA ALA A 53 -5.77 1.76 1.76
C ALA A 53 -4.47 1.53 0.98
N SER A 54 -4.52 1.72 -0.34
CA SER A 54 -3.37 1.51 -1.21
C SER A 54 -3.46 2.37 -2.44
N GLY A 55 -2.33 2.88 -2.90
CA GLY A 55 -2.26 3.83 -4.00
C GLY A 55 -0.97 3.71 -4.79
N GLY A 56 -0.99 4.23 -6.01
CA GLY A 56 0.20 4.30 -6.83
C GLY A 56 0.06 5.27 -7.98
N SER A 57 1.21 5.78 -8.43
CA SER A 57 1.32 6.77 -9.49
C SER A 57 2.55 6.46 -10.33
N ALA A 58 2.44 6.65 -11.64
CA ALA A 58 3.55 6.50 -12.57
C ALA A 58 3.54 7.64 -13.58
N ALA A 59 4.72 8.10 -13.99
CA ALA A 59 4.89 9.13 -15.00
C ALA A 59 6.09 8.81 -15.90
N ALA A 60 5.95 9.06 -17.21
CA ALA A 60 7.02 8.90 -18.19
C ALA A 60 6.99 10.11 -19.14
N ALA A 61 8.16 10.68 -19.47
CA ALA A 61 8.26 11.84 -20.36
C ALA A 61 7.82 11.53 -21.79
N ASP A 62 8.44 10.53 -22.44
CA ASP A 62 8.15 10.14 -23.83
C ASP A 62 7.68 8.67 -23.93
N GLY A 63 7.14 8.13 -22.84
CA GLY A 63 7.02 6.70 -22.65
C GLY A 63 5.66 6.23 -22.12
N LYS A 64 5.61 4.98 -21.62
CA LYS A 64 4.39 4.40 -21.05
C LYS A 64 4.42 4.45 -19.54
N ALA A 65 3.35 4.95 -18.95
CA ALA A 65 3.12 4.91 -17.52
C ALA A 65 1.84 4.14 -17.22
N GLN A 66 1.89 3.26 -16.22
CA GLN A 66 0.74 2.50 -15.76
C GLN A 66 0.75 2.44 -14.23
N SER A 67 -0.41 2.64 -13.65
CA SER A 67 -0.67 2.38 -12.24
C SER A 67 -1.90 1.48 -12.11
N ARG A 68 -1.85 0.54 -11.19
CA ARG A 68 -3.00 -0.31 -10.84
C ARG A 68 -2.96 -0.61 -9.36
N THR A 69 -4.11 -0.41 -8.72
CA THR A 69 -4.38 -0.87 -7.36
C THR A 69 -5.48 -1.91 -7.43
N GLN A 70 -5.32 -3.00 -6.70
CA GLN A 70 -6.35 -4.00 -6.50
C GLN A 70 -6.49 -4.27 -5.01
N ILE A 71 -7.73 -4.25 -4.53
CA ILE A 71 -8.09 -4.63 -3.17
C ILE A 71 -8.93 -5.90 -3.29
N ASN A 72 -8.61 -6.90 -2.48
CA ASN A 72 -9.31 -8.17 -2.44
C ASN A 72 -9.55 -8.57 -0.99
N GLU A 73 -10.82 -8.76 -0.66
CA GLU A 73 -11.27 -9.36 0.58
C GLU A 73 -11.64 -10.84 0.34
N ASN A 74 -11.37 -11.69 1.32
CA ASN A 74 -11.89 -13.05 1.43
C ASN A 74 -11.94 -13.40 2.93
N PRO A 75 -12.61 -14.50 3.33
CA PRO A 75 -12.79 -14.83 4.75
C PRO A 75 -11.49 -14.93 5.57
N ASN A 76 -10.33 -15.14 4.93
CA ASN A 76 -9.06 -15.32 5.62
C ASN A 76 -8.17 -14.08 5.60
N GLN A 77 -8.41 -13.09 4.73
CA GLN A 77 -7.55 -11.90 4.65
C GLN A 77 -8.18 -10.75 3.88
N LEU A 78 -7.81 -9.53 4.30
CA LEU A 78 -7.96 -8.30 3.53
C LEU A 78 -6.60 -7.95 2.92
N LYS A 79 -6.52 -7.80 1.60
CA LYS A 79 -5.25 -7.58 0.89
C LYS A 79 -5.37 -6.49 -0.16
N ALA A 80 -4.38 -5.59 -0.19
CA ALA A 80 -4.21 -4.59 -1.22
C ALA A 80 -2.88 -4.76 -1.94
N GLN A 81 -2.90 -4.57 -3.26
CA GLN A 81 -1.74 -4.66 -4.13
C GLN A 81 -1.74 -3.45 -5.06
N SER A 82 -0.78 -2.56 -4.86
CA SER A 82 -0.53 -1.43 -5.76
C SER A 82 0.74 -1.67 -6.55
N ARG A 83 0.67 -1.40 -7.86
CA ARG A 83 1.80 -1.46 -8.78
C ARG A 83 1.79 -0.22 -9.65
N ALA A 84 2.91 0.49 -9.64
CA ALA A 84 3.21 1.58 -10.55
C ALA A 84 4.42 1.21 -11.40
N GLN A 85 4.38 1.52 -12.69
CA GLN A 85 5.48 1.29 -13.61
C GLN A 85 5.50 2.38 -14.68
N ALA A 86 6.66 2.96 -14.90
CA ALA A 86 6.95 3.89 -15.98
C ALA A 86 8.14 3.36 -16.79
N MET A 87 8.07 3.51 -18.11
CA MET A 87 9.13 3.12 -19.03
C MET A 87 9.34 4.19 -20.08
N ASP A 88 10.59 4.55 -20.33
CA ASP A 88 11.01 5.53 -21.34
C ASP A 88 12.29 5.05 -22.04
N LYS A 89 12.17 4.66 -23.32
CA LYS A 89 13.29 4.28 -24.20
C LYS A 89 14.31 3.30 -23.57
N GLY A 90 13.82 2.31 -22.81
CA GLY A 90 14.65 1.30 -22.13
C GLY A 90 15.00 1.64 -20.68
N THR A 91 14.81 2.88 -20.24
CA THR A 91 14.82 3.29 -18.83
C THR A 91 13.49 2.91 -18.20
N PHE A 92 13.50 2.39 -16.97
CA PHE A 92 12.23 2.15 -16.26
C PHE A 92 12.34 2.46 -14.77
N SER A 93 11.18 2.84 -14.22
CA SER A 93 10.92 2.97 -12.80
C SER A 93 9.72 2.14 -12.43
N LYS A 94 9.81 1.40 -11.32
CA LYS A 94 8.76 0.50 -10.87
C LYS A 94 8.65 0.56 -9.36
N SER A 95 7.43 0.62 -8.87
CA SER A 95 7.13 0.51 -7.44
C SER A 95 5.97 -0.46 -7.25
N GLN A 96 6.08 -1.32 -6.24
CA GLN A 96 5.08 -2.32 -5.90
C GLN A 96 4.92 -2.37 -4.39
N THR A 97 3.72 -2.08 -3.91
CA THR A 97 3.36 -2.21 -2.50
C THR A 97 2.29 -3.28 -2.33
N LYS A 98 2.50 -4.16 -1.37
CA LYS A 98 1.52 -5.17 -0.94
C LYS A 98 1.26 -4.94 0.53
N THR A 99 0.00 -4.80 0.88
CA THR A 99 -0.43 -4.68 2.27
C THR A 99 -1.50 -5.74 2.53
N ARG A 100 -1.49 -6.37 3.69
CA ARG A 100 -2.47 -7.36 4.09
C ARG A 100 -2.75 -7.30 5.58
N VAL A 101 -3.97 -7.72 5.94
CA VAL A 101 -4.40 -8.04 7.30
C VAL A 101 -4.92 -9.47 7.29
N ARG A 102 -4.45 -10.29 8.23
CA ARG A 102 -4.84 -11.69 8.38
C ARG A 102 -4.65 -12.11 9.83
N ASP A 103 -5.71 -12.58 10.49
CA ASP A 103 -5.61 -13.26 11.80
C ASP A 103 -4.71 -12.53 12.81
N GLY A 104 -4.92 -11.22 13.01
CA GLY A 104 -4.08 -10.39 13.89
C GLY A 104 -2.70 -9.99 13.34
N GLU A 105 -2.26 -10.54 12.21
CA GLU A 105 -1.06 -10.12 11.48
C GLU A 105 -1.38 -8.99 10.49
N LEU A 106 -0.63 -7.90 10.59
CA LEU A 106 -0.62 -6.82 9.63
C LEU A 106 0.74 -6.78 8.96
N GLU A 107 0.78 -6.86 7.63
CA GLU A 107 2.02 -6.80 6.86
C GLU A 107 1.89 -5.74 5.77
N SER A 108 2.91 -4.90 5.63
CA SER A 108 3.08 -4.02 4.48
C SER A 108 4.50 -4.14 3.94
N ARG A 109 4.61 -4.30 2.62
CA ARG A 109 5.89 -4.46 1.94
C ARG A 109 5.89 -3.67 0.64
N THR A 110 6.89 -2.81 0.49
CA THR A 110 7.18 -2.11 -0.76
C THR A 110 8.46 -2.61 -1.40
N ARG A 111 8.46 -2.70 -2.72
CA ARG A 111 9.63 -2.94 -3.56
C ARG A 111 9.70 -1.90 -4.65
N THR A 112 10.83 -1.22 -4.76
CA THR A 112 11.11 -0.23 -5.80
C THR A 112 12.23 -0.74 -6.69
N MET A 113 12.20 -0.36 -7.97
CA MET A 113 13.26 -0.66 -8.93
C MET A 113 13.43 0.49 -9.90
N SER A 114 14.68 0.88 -10.15
CA SER A 114 15.08 1.84 -11.16
C SER A 114 16.11 1.19 -12.09
N HIS A 115 16.06 1.54 -13.37
CA HIS A 115 16.97 1.00 -14.37
C HIS A 115 17.19 2.01 -15.48
N VAL A 116 18.46 2.13 -15.89
CA VAL A 116 18.89 2.83 -17.10
C VAL A 116 19.60 1.83 -18.03
N PRO A 117 19.51 2.00 -19.36
CA PRO A 117 20.20 1.13 -20.32
C PRO A 117 21.69 1.01 -20.03
N GLY A 118 22.24 -0.20 -20.16
CA GLY A 118 23.66 -0.49 -19.93
C GLY A 118 24.05 -0.75 -18.48
N GLN A 119 23.12 -0.65 -17.52
CA GLN A 119 23.37 -0.94 -16.10
C GLN A 119 22.40 -1.99 -15.55
N LYS A 120 22.82 -2.73 -14.52
CA LYS A 120 21.90 -3.63 -13.80
C LYS A 120 20.85 -2.80 -13.04
N PRO A 121 19.56 -3.20 -13.04
CA PRO A 121 18.55 -2.52 -12.24
C PRO A 121 18.92 -2.47 -10.75
N VAL A 122 18.71 -1.31 -10.13
CA VAL A 122 18.83 -1.11 -8.68
C VAL A 122 17.48 -1.41 -8.05
N MET A 123 17.48 -2.06 -6.88
CA MET A 123 16.28 -2.48 -6.17
C MET A 123 16.40 -2.21 -4.69
N ASP A 124 15.36 -1.63 -4.11
CA ASP A 124 15.18 -1.51 -2.68
C ASP A 124 13.88 -2.20 -2.23
N ARG A 125 13.88 -2.65 -0.97
CA ARG A 125 12.74 -3.29 -0.33
C ARG A 125 12.59 -2.74 1.09
N THR A 126 11.37 -2.36 1.43
CA THR A 126 10.96 -1.97 2.77
C THR A 126 9.82 -2.87 3.20
N GLU A 127 9.84 -3.29 4.46
CA GLU A 127 8.85 -4.18 5.03
C GLU A 127 8.55 -3.80 6.48
N THR A 128 7.29 -3.92 6.86
CA THR A 128 6.82 -3.69 8.21
C THR A 128 5.77 -4.73 8.52
N ASN A 129 5.93 -5.38 9.66
CA ASN A 129 5.01 -6.39 10.18
C ASN A 129 4.66 -6.04 11.63
N VAL A 130 3.38 -6.14 11.98
CA VAL A 130 2.86 -5.99 13.33
C VAL A 130 1.97 -7.19 13.61
N LEU A 131 2.19 -7.83 14.75
CA LEU A 131 1.34 -8.88 15.28
C LEU A 131 0.52 -8.29 16.43
N LEU A 132 -0.79 -8.41 16.34
CA LEU A 132 -1.70 -8.08 17.43
C LEU A 132 -1.77 -9.25 18.42
N PRO A 133 -1.86 -8.97 19.73
CA PRO A 133 -2.17 -9.98 20.71
C PRO A 133 -3.58 -10.55 20.47
N ASP A 134 -3.74 -11.84 20.75
CA ASP A 134 -5.02 -12.54 20.79
C ASP A 134 -5.87 -12.13 22.00
#